data_AF-A0A934L0Z2-F1
#
_entry.id   AF-A0A934L0Z2-F1
#
_cell.length_a   1.000
_cell.length_b   1.000
_cell.length_c   1.000
_cell.angle_alpha   90.00
_cell.angle_beta   90.00
_cell.angle_gamma   90.00
#
_symmetry.space_group_name_H-M   'P 1'
#
loop_
_entity.id
_entity.type
_entity.pdbx_description
1 polymer ?
#
loop_
_entity_poly.entity_id
_entity_poly.type
_entity_poly.pdbx_seq_one_letter_code
_entity_poly.pdbx_strand_id
1 'polypeptide(L)'
;MSISRSFAVRPIGAVLAALSIAAAGLAQDLARYLPKDAQFVVVCDGPARFAERFAATNLMKLLGDPDAAPIRALPGKLRDLIDQAAKDEELPIEVGALLDRLAGYGGRFAIGAQIDVPAMRESGTPRFFLAFVAEAHESVDFAAIADDVKRAAESSDDAMQPLDIGPGFLAALDDDGTGATVPRMLDGHLVMFAGSDLAATLGAAFDGDAVLGAVLPESAADAGFWMHADAGRLLELAVLVPNLTGGGGSPSGGRDGPPQAIVQAIFDRLALRDLDLALT
;
A
#
# COMPACT_ATOMS: atom_id res chain seq x y z
N MET A 1 -61.01 -28.84 -22.93
CA MET A 1 -61.27 -27.82 -21.90
C MET A 1 -60.31 -28.07 -20.74
N SER A 2 -59.57 -27.04 -20.30
CA SER A 2 -58.62 -26.98 -19.16
C SER A 2 -57.28 -27.71 -19.33
N ILE A 3 -56.24 -27.03 -19.86
CA ILE A 3 -55.23 -26.13 -19.24
C ILE A 3 -54.08 -26.90 -18.58
N SER A 4 -53.03 -27.13 -19.38
CA SER A 4 -51.67 -27.46 -18.94
C SER A 4 -50.98 -26.17 -18.50
N ARG A 5 -50.43 -26.13 -17.28
CA ARG A 5 -49.56 -25.04 -16.81
C ARG A 5 -48.13 -25.55 -16.70
N SER A 6 -47.36 -25.31 -17.74
CA SER A 6 -45.91 -25.24 -17.71
C SER A 6 -45.47 -23.98 -16.94
N PHE A 7 -44.81 -24.15 -15.80
CA PHE A 7 -44.07 -23.06 -15.16
C PHE A 7 -42.60 -23.14 -15.56
N ALA A 8 -42.16 -22.07 -16.22
CA ALA A 8 -40.83 -21.88 -16.75
C ALA A 8 -39.79 -21.89 -15.62
N VAL A 9 -38.74 -22.68 -15.81
CA VAL A 9 -37.51 -22.64 -15.04
C VAL A 9 -36.50 -21.85 -15.84
N ARG A 10 -36.03 -20.73 -15.26
CA ARG A 10 -34.84 -19.86 -15.54
C ARG A 10 -35.19 -18.38 -15.83
N PRO A 11 -34.34 -17.40 -15.43
CA PRO A 11 -32.91 -17.51 -15.12
C PRO A 11 -32.44 -16.74 -13.86
N ILE A 12 -32.08 -17.44 -12.78
CA ILE A 12 -31.26 -16.86 -11.70
C ILE A 12 -29.75 -16.99 -12.01
N GLY A 13 -29.39 -17.86 -12.96
CA GLY A 13 -28.00 -18.12 -13.34
C GLY A 13 -27.29 -16.99 -14.11
N ALA A 14 -28.03 -16.08 -14.77
CA ALA A 14 -27.43 -14.98 -15.52
C ALA A 14 -27.05 -13.78 -14.62
N VAL A 15 -27.73 -13.61 -13.48
CA VAL A 15 -27.45 -12.51 -12.54
C VAL A 15 -26.24 -12.83 -11.66
N LEU A 16 -26.03 -14.11 -11.30
CA LEU A 16 -24.83 -14.55 -10.56
C LEU A 16 -23.56 -14.60 -11.42
N ALA A 17 -23.68 -14.83 -12.74
CA ALA A 17 -22.57 -14.73 -13.68
C ALA A 17 -22.21 -13.27 -14.04
N ALA A 18 -23.18 -12.35 -13.96
CA ALA A 18 -22.93 -10.92 -14.18
C ALA A 18 -22.28 -10.22 -12.97
N LEU A 19 -22.50 -10.72 -11.74
CA LEU A 19 -21.86 -10.20 -10.52
C LEU A 19 -20.41 -10.67 -10.32
N SER A 20 -19.99 -11.76 -10.95
CA SER A 20 -18.62 -12.29 -10.86
C SER A 20 -17.64 -11.63 -11.85
N ILE A 21 -18.15 -11.00 -12.92
CA ILE A 21 -17.31 -10.34 -13.94
C ILE A 21 -16.96 -8.90 -13.53
N ALA A 22 -17.80 -8.23 -12.72
CA ALA A 22 -17.52 -6.88 -12.22
C ALA A 22 -16.47 -6.85 -11.09
N ALA A 23 -16.37 -7.91 -10.28
CA ALA A 23 -15.36 -8.00 -9.23
C ALA A 23 -13.96 -8.23 -9.81
N ALA A 24 -13.79 -9.17 -10.74
CA ALA A 24 -12.50 -9.44 -11.38
C ALA A 24 -11.88 -8.19 -12.05
N GLY A 25 -12.71 -7.29 -12.59
CA GLY A 25 -12.25 -6.01 -13.16
C GLY A 25 -11.65 -5.06 -12.13
N LEU A 26 -12.28 -4.91 -10.95
CA LEU A 26 -11.84 -3.96 -9.92
C LEU A 26 -10.45 -4.26 -9.34
N ALA A 27 -10.09 -5.53 -9.15
CA ALA A 27 -8.71 -5.85 -8.73
C ALA A 27 -7.71 -5.65 -9.87
N GLN A 28 -8.08 -6.00 -11.11
CA GLN A 28 -7.21 -5.80 -12.27
C GLN A 28 -6.98 -4.30 -12.57
N ASP A 29 -7.95 -3.44 -12.27
CA ASP A 29 -7.86 -1.99 -12.47
C ASP A 29 -6.84 -1.32 -11.52
N LEU A 30 -6.69 -1.83 -10.29
CA LEU A 30 -5.63 -1.40 -9.37
C LEU A 30 -4.26 -1.96 -9.79
N ALA A 31 -4.26 -3.21 -10.26
CA ALA A 31 -3.03 -3.95 -10.51
C ALA A 31 -2.14 -3.34 -11.60
N ARG A 32 -2.72 -2.63 -12.57
CA ARG A 32 -1.97 -1.92 -13.62
C ARG A 32 -1.04 -0.82 -13.11
N TYR A 33 -1.22 -0.37 -11.88
CA TYR A 33 -0.36 0.63 -11.23
C TYR A 33 0.58 0.01 -10.19
N LEU A 34 0.47 -1.29 -9.94
CA LEU A 34 1.35 -2.02 -9.02
C LEU A 34 2.54 -2.60 -9.79
N PRO A 35 3.72 -2.75 -9.15
CA PRO A 35 4.86 -3.38 -9.79
C PRO A 35 4.52 -4.81 -10.21
N LYS A 36 4.81 -5.17 -11.46
CA LYS A 36 4.52 -6.49 -12.03
C LYS A 36 5.17 -7.61 -11.22
N ASP A 37 6.43 -7.39 -10.82
CA ASP A 37 7.23 -8.32 -10.04
C ASP A 37 7.27 -7.95 -8.55
N ALA A 38 6.20 -7.34 -8.03
CA ALA A 38 6.10 -7.00 -6.62
C ALA A 38 6.26 -8.25 -5.73
N GLN A 39 7.23 -8.21 -4.80
CA GLN A 39 7.39 -9.29 -3.81
C GLN A 39 6.39 -9.17 -2.67
N PHE A 40 5.79 -7.99 -2.51
CA PHE A 40 4.76 -7.75 -1.51
C PHE A 40 3.63 -6.96 -2.15
N VAL A 41 2.41 -7.49 -2.04
CA VAL A 41 1.21 -6.78 -2.47
C VAL A 41 0.15 -6.91 -1.40
N VAL A 42 -0.43 -5.78 -1.02
CA VAL A 42 -1.60 -5.70 -0.15
C VAL A 42 -2.72 -5.04 -0.92
N VAL A 43 -3.90 -5.63 -0.87
CA VAL A 43 -5.14 -5.02 -1.35
C VAL A 43 -6.12 -5.02 -0.18
N CYS A 44 -6.69 -3.87 0.12
CA CYS A 44 -7.57 -3.70 1.26
C CYS A 44 -8.77 -2.85 0.89
N ASP A 45 -9.93 -3.21 1.45
CA ASP A 45 -11.08 -2.31 1.45
C ASP A 45 -10.83 -1.12 2.37
N GLY A 46 -11.35 0.04 2.01
CA GLY A 46 -11.33 1.24 2.84
C GLY A 46 -12.08 1.01 4.15
N PRO A 47 -11.83 1.83 5.19
CA PRO A 47 -12.33 1.58 6.55
C PRO A 47 -13.85 1.38 6.64
N ALA A 48 -14.65 2.12 5.85
CA ALA A 48 -16.11 2.00 5.89
C ALA A 48 -16.58 0.64 5.35
N ARG A 49 -16.10 0.25 4.17
CA ARG A 49 -16.42 -1.04 3.53
C ARG A 49 -15.83 -2.21 4.31
N PHE A 50 -14.65 -2.04 4.87
CA PHE A 50 -14.03 -3.02 5.76
C PHE A 50 -14.90 -3.24 7.00
N ALA A 51 -15.37 -2.17 7.66
CA ALA A 51 -16.27 -2.26 8.82
C ALA A 51 -17.59 -2.96 8.49
N GLU A 52 -18.21 -2.67 7.34
CA GLU A 52 -19.42 -3.35 6.87
C GLU A 52 -19.20 -4.86 6.71
N ARG A 53 -18.11 -5.24 6.05
CA ARG A 53 -17.75 -6.66 5.85
C ARG A 53 -17.40 -7.33 7.16
N PHE A 54 -16.66 -6.66 8.04
CA PHE A 54 -16.31 -7.19 9.36
C PHE A 54 -17.52 -7.40 10.25
N ALA A 55 -18.49 -6.46 10.24
CA ALA A 55 -19.73 -6.57 10.98
C ALA A 55 -20.54 -7.82 10.62
N ALA A 56 -20.42 -8.29 9.37
CA ALA A 56 -21.06 -9.52 8.90
C ALA A 56 -20.33 -10.81 9.33
N THR A 57 -19.12 -10.72 9.90
CA THR A 57 -18.34 -11.91 10.31
C THR A 57 -18.51 -12.24 11.80
N ASN A 58 -18.25 -13.51 12.16
CA ASN A 58 -18.15 -13.93 13.56
C ASN A 58 -16.90 -13.36 14.27
N LEU A 59 -16.01 -12.65 13.56
CA LEU A 59 -14.79 -12.07 14.10
C LEU A 59 -15.11 -10.93 15.09
N MET A 60 -16.25 -10.26 14.93
CA MET A 60 -16.75 -9.31 15.93
C MET A 60 -17.06 -9.96 17.29
N LYS A 61 -17.41 -11.25 17.31
CA LYS A 61 -17.60 -11.98 18.56
C LYS A 61 -16.26 -12.31 19.23
N LEU A 62 -15.24 -12.61 18.44
CA LEU A 62 -13.86 -12.79 18.91
C LEU A 62 -13.25 -11.47 19.41
N LEU A 63 -13.50 -10.35 18.72
CA LEU A 63 -13.07 -9.03 19.18
C LEU A 63 -13.87 -8.52 20.38
N GLY A 64 -15.04 -9.08 20.65
CA GLY A 64 -15.82 -8.82 21.86
C GLY A 64 -15.21 -9.46 23.12
N ASP A 65 -14.32 -10.45 22.94
CA ASP A 65 -13.63 -11.14 24.01
C ASP A 65 -12.71 -10.15 24.79
N PRO A 66 -12.71 -10.16 26.14
CA PRO A 66 -11.73 -9.44 26.93
C PRO A 66 -10.29 -9.65 26.47
N ASP A 67 -9.94 -10.86 26.02
CA ASP A 67 -8.58 -11.21 25.58
C ASP A 67 -8.20 -10.55 24.24
N ALA A 68 -9.17 -10.06 23.46
CA ALA A 68 -8.93 -9.29 22.25
C ALA A 68 -8.73 -7.78 22.50
N ALA A 69 -8.68 -7.33 23.76
CA ALA A 69 -8.41 -5.93 24.10
C ALA A 69 -7.13 -5.35 23.46
N PRO A 70 -5.99 -6.08 23.38
CA PRO A 70 -4.79 -5.56 22.72
C PRO A 70 -5.01 -5.28 21.22
N ILE A 71 -5.75 -6.15 20.53
CA ILE A 71 -6.06 -6.02 19.09
C ILE A 71 -6.97 -4.81 18.86
N ARG A 72 -7.97 -4.61 19.73
CA ARG A 72 -8.87 -3.44 19.66
C ARG A 72 -8.16 -2.11 19.90
N ALA A 73 -7.04 -2.11 20.62
CA ALA A 73 -6.24 -0.91 20.88
C ALA A 73 -5.29 -0.54 19.72
N LEU A 74 -5.04 -1.45 18.76
CA LEU A 74 -4.10 -1.21 17.66
C LEU A 74 -4.44 0.01 16.79
N PRO A 75 -5.70 0.25 16.38
CA PRO A 75 -6.02 1.42 15.56
C PRO A 75 -5.71 2.74 16.26
N GLY A 76 -5.98 2.83 17.57
CA GLY A 76 -5.67 4.00 18.39
C GLY A 76 -4.16 4.24 18.48
N LYS A 77 -3.38 3.19 18.78
CA LYS A 77 -1.91 3.27 18.82
C LYS A 77 -1.30 3.66 17.48
N LEU A 78 -1.84 3.13 16.38
CA LEU A 78 -1.37 3.47 15.03
C LEU A 78 -1.63 4.95 14.73
N ARG A 79 -2.81 5.46 15.08
CA ARG A 79 -3.13 6.89 14.96
C ARG A 79 -2.19 7.74 15.81
N ASP A 80 -1.95 7.39 17.06
CA ASP A 80 -1.04 8.11 17.94
C ASP A 80 0.40 8.15 17.37
N LEU A 81 0.85 7.05 16.78
CA LEU A 81 2.17 6.96 16.12
C LEU A 81 2.25 7.85 14.87
N ILE A 82 1.19 7.85 14.06
CA ILE A 82 1.11 8.70 12.86
C ILE A 82 1.08 10.18 13.26
N ASP A 83 0.26 10.54 14.25
CA ASP A 83 0.14 11.90 14.76
C ASP A 83 1.46 12.37 15.41
N GLN A 84 2.19 11.48 16.07
CA GLN A 84 3.51 11.77 16.62
C GLN A 84 4.54 12.00 15.52
N ALA A 85 4.61 11.12 14.52
CA ALA A 85 5.52 11.28 13.38
C ALA A 85 5.23 12.58 12.60
N ALA A 86 3.95 12.90 12.39
CA ALA A 86 3.54 14.12 11.72
C ALA A 86 3.98 15.40 12.46
N LYS A 87 3.96 15.37 13.79
CA LYS A 87 4.45 16.47 14.63
C LYS A 87 5.97 16.58 14.59
N ASP A 88 6.66 15.44 14.67
CA ASP A 88 8.13 15.40 14.71
C ASP A 88 8.74 15.87 13.37
N GLU A 89 8.04 15.65 12.26
CA GLU A 89 8.46 16.10 10.92
C GLU A 89 7.83 17.43 10.47
N GLU A 90 7.10 18.13 11.34
CA GLU A 90 6.41 19.39 11.03
C GLU A 90 5.64 19.32 9.69
N LEU A 91 4.95 18.20 9.44
CA LEU A 91 4.35 17.95 8.13
C LEU A 91 3.38 19.08 7.77
N PRO A 92 3.44 19.61 6.54
CA PRO A 92 2.61 20.74 6.10
C PRO A 92 1.12 20.39 5.95
N ILE A 93 0.74 19.15 6.25
CA ILE A 93 -0.61 18.62 6.14
C ILE A 93 -1.10 18.20 7.52
N GLU A 94 -2.30 18.63 7.89
CA GLU A 94 -3.01 18.20 9.10
C GLU A 94 -3.38 16.71 8.99
N VAL A 95 -2.45 15.82 9.36
CA VAL A 95 -2.60 14.37 9.21
C VAL A 95 -3.83 13.84 9.94
N GLY A 96 -4.17 14.38 11.12
CA GLY A 96 -5.39 14.03 11.83
C GLY A 96 -6.66 14.31 11.00
N ALA A 97 -6.72 15.46 10.32
CA ALA A 97 -7.83 15.82 9.45
C ALA A 97 -7.87 14.93 8.19
N LEU A 98 -6.72 14.53 7.65
CA LEU A 98 -6.65 13.56 6.55
C LEU A 98 -7.16 12.18 6.98
N LEU A 99 -6.73 11.67 8.13
CA LEU A 99 -7.21 10.40 8.69
C LEU A 99 -8.71 10.42 8.94
N ASP A 100 -9.25 11.53 9.46
CA ASP A 100 -10.69 11.68 9.68
C ASP A 100 -11.47 11.71 8.35
N ARG A 101 -10.92 12.35 7.30
CA ARG A 101 -11.49 12.25 5.93
C ARG A 101 -11.47 10.81 5.42
N LEU A 102 -10.40 10.06 5.66
CA LEU A 102 -10.25 8.68 5.21
C LEU A 102 -11.07 7.67 6.03
N ALA A 103 -11.51 8.01 7.24
CA ALA A 103 -12.31 7.11 8.08
C ALA A 103 -13.64 6.70 7.41
N GLY A 104 -14.21 7.57 6.56
CA GLY A 104 -15.41 7.29 5.77
C GLY A 104 -15.12 6.68 4.39
N TYR A 105 -13.88 6.37 4.07
CA TYR A 105 -13.50 5.85 2.76
C TYR A 105 -14.03 4.42 2.56
N GLY A 106 -14.84 4.23 1.51
CA GLY A 106 -15.46 2.93 1.16
C GLY A 106 -14.85 2.25 -0.08
N GLY A 107 -13.98 2.95 -0.82
CA GLY A 107 -13.27 2.39 -1.98
C GLY A 107 -12.16 1.43 -1.56
N ARG A 108 -11.34 0.99 -2.50
CA ARG A 108 -10.18 0.11 -2.22
C ARG A 108 -8.85 0.83 -2.30
N PHE A 109 -7.87 0.31 -1.60
CA PHE A 109 -6.49 0.71 -1.83
C PHE A 109 -5.60 -0.52 -1.99
N ALA A 110 -4.52 -0.34 -2.74
CA ALA A 110 -3.49 -1.33 -2.93
C ALA A 110 -2.11 -0.73 -2.69
N ILE A 111 -1.23 -1.54 -2.13
CA ILE A 111 0.18 -1.22 -1.94
C ILE A 111 0.97 -2.35 -2.58
N GLY A 112 1.86 -2.01 -3.52
CA GLY A 112 2.77 -2.95 -4.14
C GLY A 112 4.20 -2.54 -3.87
N ALA A 113 5.04 -3.48 -3.47
CA ALA A 113 6.45 -3.25 -3.22
C ALA A 113 7.31 -4.22 -4.03
N GLN A 114 8.27 -3.64 -4.75
CA GLN A 114 9.34 -4.33 -5.43
C GLN A 114 10.69 -3.94 -4.81
N ILE A 115 11.55 -4.92 -4.58
CA ILE A 115 12.90 -4.74 -4.05
C ILE A 115 13.87 -5.46 -4.97
N ASP A 116 14.83 -4.71 -5.53
CA ASP A 116 15.87 -5.24 -6.41
C ASP A 116 17.06 -5.71 -5.57
N VAL A 117 16.93 -6.93 -5.06
CA VAL A 117 17.96 -7.58 -4.24
C VAL A 117 19.31 -7.71 -4.97
N PRO A 118 19.38 -8.14 -6.25
CA PRO A 118 20.63 -8.11 -7.01
C PRO A 118 21.28 -6.72 -7.05
N ALA A 119 20.54 -5.67 -7.41
CA ALA A 119 21.10 -4.33 -7.49
C ALA A 119 21.53 -3.80 -6.12
N MET A 120 20.82 -4.15 -5.04
CA MET A 120 21.24 -3.85 -3.66
C MET A 120 22.58 -4.49 -3.31
N ARG A 121 22.81 -5.74 -3.69
CA ARG A 121 24.08 -6.44 -3.45
C ARG A 121 25.26 -5.79 -4.18
N GLU A 122 25.02 -5.33 -5.40
CA GLU A 122 26.06 -4.73 -6.25
C GLU A 122 26.39 -3.30 -5.81
N SER A 123 25.37 -2.50 -5.48
CA SER A 123 25.52 -1.10 -5.12
C SER A 123 25.80 -0.85 -3.64
N GLY A 124 25.40 -1.78 -2.77
CA GLY A 124 25.41 -1.57 -1.31
C GLY A 124 24.31 -0.62 -0.80
N THR A 125 23.46 -0.10 -1.69
CA THR A 125 22.37 0.83 -1.37
C THR A 125 21.01 0.16 -1.58
N PRO A 126 19.97 0.49 -0.78
CA PRO A 126 18.61 0.00 -1.00
C PRO A 126 18.11 0.34 -2.41
N ARG A 127 17.57 -0.66 -3.11
CA ARG A 127 16.94 -0.51 -4.42
C ARG A 127 15.52 -1.03 -4.32
N PHE A 128 14.56 -0.12 -4.37
CA PHE A 128 13.16 -0.46 -4.13
C PHE A 128 12.22 0.47 -4.89
N PHE A 129 11.00 -0.03 -5.09
CA PHE A 129 9.92 0.67 -5.73
C PHE A 129 8.60 0.31 -5.05
N LEU A 130 7.88 1.32 -4.59
CA LEU A 130 6.60 1.24 -3.91
C LEU A 130 5.56 1.96 -4.77
N ALA A 131 4.41 1.34 -4.93
CA ALA A 131 3.23 1.95 -5.50
C ALA A 131 2.10 1.95 -4.47
N PHE A 132 1.48 3.11 -4.27
CA PHE A 132 0.27 3.30 -3.50
C PHE A 132 -0.84 3.70 -4.46
N VAL A 133 -1.95 2.97 -4.43
CA VAL A 133 -3.06 3.14 -5.36
C VAL A 133 -4.36 3.12 -4.57
N ALA A 134 -5.23 4.10 -4.77
CA ALA A 134 -6.57 4.12 -4.20
C ALA A 134 -7.63 4.38 -5.26
N GLU A 135 -8.71 3.61 -5.25
CA GLU A 135 -9.87 3.75 -6.13
C GLU A 135 -10.67 5.02 -5.77
N ALA A 136 -11.08 5.83 -6.75
CA ALA A 136 -11.98 6.94 -6.46
C ALA A 136 -13.28 6.46 -5.81
N HIS A 137 -13.74 7.18 -4.79
CA HIS A 137 -14.98 6.85 -4.09
C HIS A 137 -15.71 8.14 -3.71
N GLU A 138 -17.04 8.13 -3.79
CA GLU A 138 -17.87 9.33 -3.53
C GLU A 138 -17.70 9.91 -2.11
N SER A 139 -17.24 9.10 -1.16
CA SER A 139 -17.03 9.51 0.22
C SER A 139 -15.76 10.32 0.46
N VAL A 140 -14.82 10.33 -0.50
CA VAL A 140 -13.54 11.05 -0.39
C VAL A 140 -13.18 11.70 -1.72
N ASP A 141 -12.99 13.02 -1.70
CA ASP A 141 -12.47 13.74 -2.85
C ASP A 141 -10.93 13.62 -2.92
N PHE A 142 -10.47 12.55 -3.57
CA PHE A 142 -9.03 12.32 -3.77
C PHE A 142 -8.36 13.35 -4.69
N ALA A 143 -9.11 14.01 -5.58
CA ALA A 143 -8.56 15.09 -6.39
C ALA A 143 -8.21 16.29 -5.50
N ALA A 144 -9.10 16.67 -4.59
CA ALA A 144 -8.82 17.71 -3.61
C ALA A 144 -7.64 17.35 -2.69
N ILE A 145 -7.52 16.08 -2.26
CA ILE A 145 -6.37 15.62 -1.47
C ILE A 145 -5.07 15.73 -2.28
N ALA A 146 -5.05 15.28 -3.53
CA ALA A 146 -3.89 15.39 -4.40
C ALA A 146 -3.46 16.86 -4.58
N ASP A 147 -4.42 17.77 -4.78
CA ASP A 147 -4.17 19.19 -4.93
C ASP A 147 -3.66 19.84 -3.63
N ASP A 148 -4.18 19.43 -2.46
CA ASP A 148 -3.71 19.86 -1.15
C ASP A 148 -2.24 19.43 -0.94
N VAL A 149 -1.91 18.17 -1.23
CA VAL A 149 -0.52 17.65 -1.12
C VAL A 149 0.40 18.36 -2.11
N LYS A 150 -0.06 18.59 -3.34
CA LYS A 150 0.71 19.31 -4.35
C LYS A 150 1.02 20.73 -3.89
N ARG A 151 0.02 21.48 -3.40
CA ARG A 151 0.22 22.84 -2.86
C ARG A 151 1.20 22.84 -1.69
N ALA A 152 1.08 21.87 -0.79
CA ALA A 152 2.00 21.73 0.33
C ALA A 152 3.43 21.50 -0.14
N ALA A 153 3.65 20.60 -1.11
CA ALA A 153 4.95 20.32 -1.70
C ALA A 153 5.51 21.52 -2.49
N GLU A 154 4.69 22.29 -3.20
CA GLU A 154 5.12 23.52 -3.89
C GLU A 154 5.46 24.66 -2.93
N SER A 155 5.03 24.55 -1.66
CA SER A 155 5.31 25.53 -0.61
C SER A 155 6.47 25.16 0.30
N SER A 156 7.02 23.94 0.19
CA SER A 156 8.22 23.57 0.93
C SER A 156 9.47 24.12 0.25
N ASP A 157 10.57 24.22 1.02
CA ASP A 157 11.88 24.63 0.48
C ASP A 157 12.55 23.49 -0.35
N ASP A 158 11.92 22.31 -0.40
CA ASP A 158 12.46 21.15 -1.10
C ASP A 158 12.33 21.29 -2.62
N ALA A 159 13.37 20.88 -3.33
CA ALA A 159 13.40 20.95 -4.79
C ALA A 159 12.51 19.86 -5.41
N MET A 160 11.26 20.20 -5.68
CA MET A 160 10.37 19.34 -6.47
C MET A 160 10.80 19.30 -7.93
N GLN A 161 10.96 18.09 -8.48
CA GLN A 161 11.39 17.88 -9.85
C GLN A 161 10.26 17.25 -10.68
N PRO A 162 9.93 17.81 -11.86
CA PRO A 162 9.03 17.14 -12.78
C PRO A 162 9.73 15.91 -13.36
N LEU A 163 9.07 14.76 -13.28
CA LEU A 163 9.46 13.54 -13.95
C LEU A 163 8.74 13.49 -15.30
N ASP A 164 9.49 13.63 -16.40
CA ASP A 164 8.98 13.61 -17.77
C ASP A 164 8.72 12.18 -18.26
N ILE A 165 7.79 11.50 -17.59
CA ILE A 165 7.47 10.09 -17.76
C ILE A 165 5.97 9.88 -17.67
N GLY A 166 5.40 9.18 -18.65
CA GLY A 166 3.97 8.90 -18.74
C GLY A 166 3.09 10.16 -18.59
N PRO A 167 2.24 10.27 -17.54
CA PRO A 167 1.35 11.40 -17.34
C PRO A 167 2.02 12.65 -16.73
N GLY A 168 3.32 12.60 -16.43
CA GLY A 168 4.10 13.68 -15.83
C GLY A 168 3.92 13.76 -14.31
N PHE A 169 4.79 13.13 -13.53
CA PHE A 169 4.75 13.20 -12.07
C PHE A 169 5.58 14.36 -11.55
N LEU A 170 5.23 14.89 -10.38
CA LEU A 170 6.11 15.78 -9.63
C LEU A 170 6.69 14.95 -8.48
N ALA A 171 8.00 14.99 -8.26
CA ALA A 171 8.65 14.20 -7.21
C ALA A 171 9.57 15.03 -6.33
N ALA A 172 9.57 14.73 -5.05
CA ALA A 172 10.64 15.11 -4.13
C ALA A 172 11.71 14.02 -4.23
N LEU A 173 12.93 14.41 -4.59
CA LEU A 173 14.06 13.49 -4.73
C LEU A 173 15.18 13.94 -3.78
N ASP A 174 15.70 12.97 -3.03
CA ASP A 174 16.88 13.13 -2.19
C ASP A 174 18.17 12.98 -3.02
N ASP A 175 19.30 13.40 -2.45
CA ASP A 175 20.61 13.34 -3.08
C ASP A 175 21.05 11.91 -3.47
N ASP A 176 20.52 10.89 -2.78
CA ASP A 176 20.80 9.48 -3.05
C ASP A 176 19.91 8.88 -4.16
N GLY A 177 19.04 9.69 -4.75
CA GLY A 177 18.10 9.29 -5.79
C GLY A 177 16.86 8.55 -5.26
N THR A 178 16.69 8.45 -3.94
CA THR A 178 15.45 8.03 -3.31
C THR A 178 14.45 9.19 -3.33
N GLY A 179 13.17 8.89 -3.41
CA GLY A 179 12.16 9.93 -3.31
C GLY A 179 10.75 9.42 -3.39
N ALA A 180 9.82 10.36 -3.52
CA ALA A 180 8.40 10.08 -3.67
C ALA A 180 7.73 11.08 -4.61
N THR A 181 6.76 10.60 -5.38
CA THR A 181 5.92 11.45 -6.22
C THR A 181 4.80 12.09 -5.40
N VAL A 182 4.40 13.30 -5.74
CA VAL A 182 3.12 13.86 -5.28
C VAL A 182 1.98 12.94 -5.77
N PRO A 183 1.01 12.59 -4.91
CA PRO A 183 -0.16 11.83 -5.31
C PRO A 183 -0.90 12.48 -6.46
N ARG A 184 -1.38 11.69 -7.43
CA ARG A 184 -2.07 12.20 -8.61
C ARG A 184 -3.23 11.30 -9.01
N MET A 185 -4.31 11.90 -9.51
CA MET A 185 -5.42 11.17 -10.11
C MET A 185 -5.06 10.69 -11.53
N LEU A 186 -5.21 9.39 -11.77
CA LEU A 186 -5.08 8.73 -13.08
C LEU A 186 -6.23 7.75 -13.27
N ASP A 187 -7.01 7.92 -14.34
CA ASP A 187 -8.12 7.03 -14.70
C ASP A 187 -9.01 6.62 -13.51
N GLY A 188 -9.39 7.59 -12.67
CA GLY A 188 -10.22 7.34 -11.49
C GLY A 188 -9.49 6.74 -10.29
N HIS A 189 -8.16 6.77 -10.24
CA HIS A 189 -7.36 6.26 -9.13
C HIS A 189 -6.39 7.32 -8.62
N LEU A 190 -6.25 7.46 -7.30
CA LEU A 190 -5.16 8.21 -6.70
C LEU A 190 -3.92 7.32 -6.71
N VAL A 191 -2.85 7.76 -7.35
CA VAL A 191 -1.61 7.01 -7.48
C VAL A 191 -0.44 7.82 -6.92
N MET A 192 0.42 7.16 -6.15
CA MET A 192 1.67 7.70 -5.64
C MET A 192 2.75 6.62 -5.71
N PHE A 193 3.96 7.02 -6.07
CA PHE A 193 5.12 6.15 -6.11
C PHE A 193 6.21 6.63 -5.16
N ALA A 194 6.95 5.71 -4.57
CA ALA A 194 8.14 6.00 -3.79
C ALA A 194 9.22 4.97 -4.11
N GLY A 195 10.48 5.33 -4.08
CA GLY A 195 11.53 4.40 -4.45
C GLY A 195 12.87 5.06 -4.72
N SER A 196 13.84 4.22 -5.03
CA SER A 196 15.14 4.61 -5.56
C SER A 196 15.07 4.73 -7.08
N ASP A 197 15.65 5.76 -7.66
CA ASP A 197 15.70 5.97 -9.12
C ASP A 197 14.30 5.93 -9.76
N LEU A 198 13.39 6.74 -9.19
CA LEU A 198 12.00 6.82 -9.63
C LEU A 198 11.88 7.18 -11.11
N ALA A 199 12.72 8.08 -11.62
CA ALA A 199 12.68 8.51 -13.01
C ALA A 199 12.91 7.34 -13.97
N ALA A 200 13.96 6.54 -13.75
CA ALA A 200 14.24 5.38 -14.61
C ALA A 200 13.17 4.29 -14.44
N THR A 201 12.79 3.99 -13.19
CA THR A 201 11.83 2.92 -12.89
C THR A 201 10.45 3.21 -13.47
N LEU A 202 9.95 4.43 -13.28
CA LEU A 202 8.65 4.84 -13.79
C LEU A 202 8.66 5.11 -15.30
N GLY A 203 9.80 5.55 -15.87
CA GLY A 203 9.96 5.64 -17.32
C GLY A 203 9.75 4.29 -17.99
N ALA A 204 10.48 3.26 -17.52
CA ALA A 204 10.29 1.89 -18.00
C ALA A 204 8.83 1.43 -17.82
N ALA A 205 8.24 1.67 -16.66
CA ALA A 205 6.86 1.30 -16.35
C ALA A 205 5.80 1.87 -17.31
N PHE A 206 5.93 3.14 -17.71
CA PHE A 206 4.93 3.82 -18.55
C PHE A 206 5.24 3.77 -20.04
N ASP A 207 6.49 3.51 -20.46
CA ASP A 207 6.88 3.37 -21.87
C ASP A 207 6.55 1.99 -22.48
N GLY A 208 5.85 1.14 -21.72
CA GLY A 208 5.38 -0.17 -22.19
C GLY A 208 6.35 -1.32 -21.93
N ASP A 209 7.50 -1.06 -21.31
CA ASP A 209 8.29 -2.10 -20.67
C ASP A 209 7.54 -2.51 -19.39
N ALA A 210 7.14 -3.78 -19.31
CA ALA A 210 6.15 -4.28 -18.35
C ALA A 210 6.66 -4.30 -16.88
N VAL A 211 6.97 -3.14 -16.29
CA VAL A 211 7.36 -2.99 -14.88
C VAL A 211 6.13 -2.81 -14.00
N LEU A 212 5.01 -2.33 -14.55
CA LEU A 212 3.71 -2.30 -13.88
C LEU A 212 2.76 -3.38 -14.44
N GLY A 213 1.70 -3.68 -13.68
CA GLY A 213 0.73 -4.72 -14.05
C GLY A 213 0.91 -5.97 -13.23
N ALA A 214 0.84 -5.85 -11.90
CA ALA A 214 0.82 -7.00 -11.00
C ALA A 214 -0.28 -8.00 -11.42
N VAL A 215 0.00 -9.30 -11.32
CA VAL A 215 -1.01 -10.32 -11.55
C VAL A 215 -1.67 -10.65 -10.22
N LEU A 216 -2.86 -10.10 -10.00
CA LEU A 216 -3.66 -10.40 -8.82
C LEU A 216 -4.56 -11.61 -9.07
N PRO A 217 -4.72 -12.53 -8.09
CA PRO A 217 -5.70 -13.59 -8.19
C PRO A 217 -7.11 -13.01 -8.16
N GLU A 218 -8.07 -13.65 -8.82
CA GLU A 218 -9.48 -13.23 -8.81
C GLU A 218 -10.03 -13.08 -7.38
N SER A 219 -9.56 -13.90 -6.44
CA SER A 219 -9.96 -13.81 -5.03
C SER A 219 -9.56 -12.49 -4.34
N ALA A 220 -8.54 -11.78 -4.84
CA ALA A 220 -8.19 -10.45 -4.33
C ALA A 220 -9.29 -9.42 -4.59
N ALA A 221 -10.06 -9.60 -5.67
CA ALA A 221 -11.22 -8.77 -5.96
C ALA A 221 -12.39 -8.97 -5.01
N ASP A 222 -12.51 -10.12 -4.36
CA ASP A 222 -13.63 -10.37 -3.46
C ASP A 222 -13.26 -10.21 -2.00
N ALA A 223 -11.97 -10.37 -1.67
CA ALA A 223 -11.44 -10.22 -0.33
C ALA A 223 -11.66 -8.80 0.22
N GLY A 224 -11.94 -8.71 1.53
CA GLY A 224 -11.91 -7.42 2.26
C GLY A 224 -10.50 -6.99 2.63
N PHE A 225 -9.60 -7.97 2.70
CA PHE A 225 -8.18 -7.81 2.84
C PHE A 225 -7.50 -8.99 2.16
N TRP A 226 -6.53 -8.72 1.30
CA TRP A 226 -5.70 -9.72 0.65
C TRP A 226 -4.24 -9.28 0.71
N MET A 227 -3.37 -10.23 1.01
CA MET A 227 -1.93 -10.00 1.10
C MET A 227 -1.19 -11.14 0.42
N HIS A 228 -0.22 -10.78 -0.41
CA HIS A 228 0.76 -11.69 -0.98
C HIS A 228 2.16 -11.25 -0.57
N ALA A 229 2.97 -12.23 -0.18
CA ALA A 229 4.35 -12.05 0.20
C ALA A 229 5.18 -13.21 -0.36
N ASP A 230 6.20 -12.90 -1.17
CA ASP A 230 7.18 -13.88 -1.62
C ASP A 230 8.15 -14.19 -0.47
N ALA A 231 7.85 -15.27 0.27
CA ALA A 231 8.65 -15.69 1.41
C ALA A 231 10.12 -15.98 1.06
N GLY A 232 10.42 -16.43 -0.16
CA GLY A 232 11.79 -16.70 -0.60
C GLY A 232 12.61 -15.42 -0.69
N ARG A 233 12.03 -14.38 -1.30
CA ARG A 233 12.65 -13.05 -1.42
C ARG A 233 12.73 -12.33 -0.07
N LEU A 234 11.72 -12.47 0.78
CA LEU A 234 11.76 -11.90 2.13
C LEU A 234 12.85 -12.54 3.00
N LEU A 235 13.05 -13.86 2.88
CA LEU A 235 14.16 -14.54 3.56
C LEU A 235 15.52 -14.07 3.01
N GLU A 236 15.63 -13.89 1.69
CA GLU A 236 16.84 -13.35 1.07
C GLU A 236 17.18 -11.94 1.58
N LEU A 237 16.16 -11.08 1.72
CA LEU A 237 16.28 -9.74 2.30
C LEU A 237 16.68 -9.78 3.77
N ALA A 238 16.04 -10.65 4.56
CA ALA A 238 16.34 -10.81 5.98
C ALA A 238 17.79 -11.25 6.23
N VAL A 239 18.40 -11.98 5.28
CA VAL A 239 19.82 -12.35 5.33
C VAL A 239 20.73 -11.21 4.87
N LEU A 240 20.30 -10.40 3.90
CA LEU A 240 21.14 -9.33 3.34
C LEU A 240 21.21 -8.08 4.20
N VAL A 241 20.09 -7.66 4.78
CA VAL A 241 20.01 -6.41 5.53
C VAL A 241 20.99 -6.37 6.71
N PRO A 242 21.12 -7.43 7.55
CA PRO A 242 22.13 -7.46 8.60
C PRO A 242 23.58 -7.39 8.08
N ASN A 243 23.82 -7.84 6.84
CA ASN A 243 25.15 -7.81 6.23
C ASN A 243 25.49 -6.44 5.60
N LEU A 244 24.47 -5.67 5.19
CA LEU A 244 24.62 -4.28 4.76
C LEU A 244 24.87 -3.34 5.95
N THR A 245 24.31 -3.66 7.12
CA THR A 245 24.52 -2.90 8.37
C THR A 245 25.71 -3.39 9.20
N GLY A 246 26.17 -4.62 8.97
CA GLY A 246 27.18 -5.33 9.77
C GLY A 246 28.65 -5.12 9.38
N GLY A 247 28.98 -4.03 8.69
CA GLY A 247 30.35 -3.69 8.30
C GLY A 247 31.25 -3.24 9.45
N GLY A 248 31.70 -4.16 10.31
CA GLY A 248 33.07 -4.21 10.85
C GLY A 248 33.71 -2.96 11.49
N GLY A 249 32.96 -2.05 12.11
CA GLY A 249 33.49 -0.88 12.82
C GLY A 249 33.21 -0.94 14.32
N SER A 250 34.26 -1.02 15.13
CA SER A 250 34.24 -0.97 16.60
C SER A 250 33.32 0.15 17.14
N PRO A 251 32.62 -0.04 18.28
CA PRO A 251 31.73 0.97 18.84
C PRO A 251 32.53 2.12 19.45
N SER A 252 32.76 3.17 18.68
CA SER A 252 33.16 4.47 19.22
C SER A 252 32.46 5.59 18.46
N GLY A 253 31.28 5.96 18.96
CA GLY A 253 30.68 7.30 18.88
C GLY A 253 30.61 7.95 17.50
N GLY A 254 29.52 7.69 16.76
CA GLY A 254 29.16 8.48 15.59
C GLY A 254 27.77 8.12 15.11
N ARG A 255 26.87 9.12 15.14
CA ARG A 255 25.45 9.11 14.73
C ARG A 255 25.11 8.04 13.67
N ASP A 256 24.21 7.14 14.03
CA ASP A 256 23.51 6.25 13.09
C ASP A 256 22.75 7.10 12.07
N GLY A 257 22.89 6.77 10.77
CA GLY A 257 22.23 7.49 9.69
C GLY A 257 20.74 7.10 9.54
N PRO A 258 19.90 7.99 8.97
CA PRO A 258 18.46 7.76 8.82
C PRO A 258 18.05 6.48 8.06
N PRO A 259 18.76 6.02 6.99
CA PRO A 259 18.36 4.80 6.27
C PRO A 259 18.55 3.53 7.09
N GLN A 260 19.58 3.50 7.96
CA GLN A 260 19.86 2.38 8.86
C GLN A 260 18.77 2.26 9.92
N ALA A 261 18.31 3.40 10.45
CA ALA A 261 17.21 3.45 11.41
C ALA A 261 15.88 3.02 10.78
N ILE A 262 15.59 3.39 9.53
CA ILE A 262 14.33 3.02 8.85
C ILE A 262 14.31 1.53 8.52
N VAL A 263 15.38 0.99 7.95
CA VAL A 263 15.44 -0.45 7.63
C VAL A 263 15.45 -1.28 8.92
N GLN A 264 16.23 -0.90 9.94
CA GLN A 264 16.20 -1.57 11.23
C GLN A 264 14.84 -1.43 11.92
N ALA A 265 14.16 -0.28 11.85
CA ALA A 265 12.82 -0.11 12.40
C ALA A 265 11.76 -0.93 11.64
N ILE A 266 11.87 -1.06 10.32
CA ILE A 266 11.03 -1.95 9.52
C ILE A 266 11.27 -3.40 9.95
N PHE A 267 12.52 -3.83 10.11
CA PHE A 267 12.85 -5.21 10.52
C PHE A 267 12.56 -5.49 11.99
N ASP A 268 12.78 -4.57 12.92
CA ASP A 268 12.43 -4.73 14.34
C ASP A 268 10.92 -4.73 14.56
N ARG A 269 10.15 -4.02 13.70
CA ARG A 269 8.68 -4.02 13.72
C ARG A 269 8.05 -5.15 12.92
N LEU A 270 8.72 -5.68 11.89
CA LEU A 270 8.30 -6.88 11.14
C LEU A 270 8.81 -8.17 11.77
N ALA A 271 9.85 -8.11 12.61
CA ALA A 271 10.25 -9.22 13.44
C ALA A 271 9.09 -9.58 14.35
N LEU A 272 8.50 -10.74 14.06
CA LEU A 272 7.42 -11.45 14.75
C LEU A 272 7.72 -11.77 16.23
N ARG A 273 8.54 -10.97 16.93
CA ARG A 273 8.87 -11.15 18.35
C ARG A 273 7.68 -10.88 19.28
N ASP A 274 6.64 -10.21 18.78
CA ASP A 274 5.37 -10.01 19.51
C ASP A 274 4.20 -10.88 18.98
N LEU A 275 4.47 -11.82 18.05
CA LEU A 275 3.50 -12.82 17.59
C LEU A 275 3.74 -14.19 18.25
N ASP A 276 4.32 -14.17 19.44
CA ASP A 276 4.40 -15.30 20.36
C ASP A 276 3.23 -15.21 21.35
N LEU A 277 2.00 -15.38 20.84
CA LEU A 277 0.80 -15.52 21.67
C LEU A 277 -0.17 -16.53 21.04
N ALA A 278 -0.38 -17.59 21.80
CA ALA A 278 -1.42 -18.63 21.70
C ALA A 278 -1.17 -19.84 20.76
N LEU A 279 -0.13 -20.63 21.06
CA LEU A 279 -0.20 -22.10 20.96
C LEU A 279 0.36 -22.77 22.23
N THR A 280 -0.34 -22.57 23.34
CA THR A 280 -0.50 -23.54 24.44
C THR A 280 -1.88 -23.36 25.05
#